data_AF-A0A6A3DKC6-F1
#
_entry.id   AF-A0A6A3DKC6-F1
#
_cell.length_a   1.000
_cell.length_b   1.000
_cell.length_c   1.000
_cell.angle_alpha   90.00
_cell.angle_beta   90.00
_cell.angle_gamma   90.00
#
_symmetry.space_group_name_H-M   'P 1'
#
loop_
_entity.id
_entity.type
_entity.pdbx_description
1 polymer ?
#
loop_
_entity_poly.entity_id
_entity_poly.type
_entity_poly.pdbx_seq_one_letter_code
_entity_poly.pdbx_strand_id
1 'polypeptide(L)'
;MAPVRETRRAYQRFVERLEGRSSEERQRLTREHAAYLAGERETDVGLDGDATPAPASASTRPAGRPPLMPPIGKDASYLRAQRRLISQQQRAVAAKTLAGSGKKRLAYAKPDEEEDD
;
A
#
# COMPACT_ATOMS: atom_id res chain seq x y z
N MET A 1 2.20 -39.83 1.54
CA MET A 1 2.79 -38.48 1.64
C MET A 1 2.83 -38.06 3.11
N ALA A 2 3.63 -37.06 3.49
CA ALA A 2 3.57 -36.52 4.85
C ALA A 2 2.28 -35.70 5.02
N PRO A 3 1.63 -35.73 6.19
CA PRO A 3 0.42 -34.94 6.43
C PRO A 3 0.72 -33.44 6.28
N VAL A 4 -0.14 -32.73 5.56
CA VAL A 4 0.00 -31.29 5.31
C VAL A 4 -0.65 -30.53 6.47
N ARG A 5 0.07 -29.56 7.05
CA ARG A 5 -0.48 -28.68 8.09
C ARG A 5 -1.20 -27.50 7.44
N GLU A 6 -2.50 -27.41 7.67
CA GLU A 6 -3.29 -26.28 7.22
C GLU A 6 -2.99 -25.02 8.06
N THR A 7 -2.83 -23.88 7.38
CA THR A 7 -2.77 -22.57 8.06
C THR A 7 -4.16 -21.97 8.18
N ARG A 8 -4.41 -21.16 9.22
CA ARG A 8 -5.69 -20.45 9.38
C ARG A 8 -6.12 -19.66 8.14
N ARG A 9 -5.15 -19.05 7.44
CA ARG A 9 -5.41 -18.29 6.20
C ARG A 9 -5.80 -19.21 5.04
N ALA A 10 -5.20 -20.39 4.93
CA ALA A 10 -5.57 -21.39 3.93
C ALA A 10 -7.01 -21.88 4.15
N TYR A 11 -7.35 -22.18 5.41
CA TYR A 11 -8.71 -22.57 5.78
C TYR A 11 -9.76 -21.51 5.43
N GLN A 12 -9.48 -20.25 5.75
CA GLN A 12 -10.39 -19.15 5.38
C GLN A 12 -10.59 -19.06 3.87
N ARG A 13 -9.53 -19.20 3.08
CA ARG A 13 -9.62 -19.24 1.61
C ARG A 13 -10.38 -20.45 1.09
N PHE A 14 -10.28 -21.58 1.77
CA PHE A 14 -11.06 -22.77 1.43
C PHE A 14 -12.55 -22.51 1.69
N VAL A 15 -12.91 -21.98 2.87
CA VAL A 15 -14.29 -21.64 3.23
C VAL A 15 -14.88 -20.59 2.29
N GLU A 16 -14.18 -19.49 2.01
CA GLU A 16 -14.59 -18.46 1.05
C GLU A 16 -14.89 -19.07 -0.33
N ARG A 17 -14.09 -20.05 -0.77
CA ARG A 17 -14.27 -20.75 -2.05
C ARG A 17 -15.46 -21.72 -2.07
N LEU A 18 -15.94 -22.15 -0.90
CA LEU A 18 -17.16 -22.96 -0.78
C LEU A 18 -18.44 -22.11 -0.81
N GLU A 19 -18.35 -20.81 -0.55
CA GLU A 19 -19.50 -19.88 -0.62
C GLU A 19 -20.04 -19.85 -2.06
N GLY A 20 -21.36 -20.03 -2.21
CA GLY A 20 -22.04 -20.11 -3.51
C GLY A 20 -22.10 -21.51 -4.16
N ARG A 21 -21.41 -22.52 -3.62
CA ARG A 21 -21.53 -23.93 -4.06
C ARG A 21 -22.74 -24.64 -3.46
N SER A 22 -23.22 -25.70 -4.12
CA SER A 22 -24.30 -26.55 -3.61
C SER A 22 -23.85 -27.31 -2.35
N SER A 23 -24.80 -27.73 -1.52
CA SER A 23 -24.50 -28.45 -0.27
C SER A 23 -23.74 -29.77 -0.53
N GLU A 24 -24.10 -30.48 -1.59
CA GLU A 24 -23.46 -31.74 -2.00
C GLU A 24 -22.01 -31.50 -2.46
N GLU A 25 -21.80 -30.47 -3.26
CA GLU A 25 -20.45 -30.08 -3.69
C GLU A 25 -19.59 -29.69 -2.50
N ARG A 26 -20.10 -28.88 -1.56
CA ARG A 26 -19.34 -28.51 -0.35
C ARG A 26 -18.90 -29.72 0.45
N GLN A 27 -19.77 -30.71 0.62
CA GLN A 27 -19.44 -31.94 1.34
C GLN A 27 -18.35 -32.73 0.62
N ARG A 28 -18.47 -32.88 -0.70
CA ARG A 28 -17.47 -33.57 -1.52
C ARG A 28 -16.11 -32.88 -1.40
N LEU A 29 -16.08 -31.56 -1.58
CA LEU A 29 -14.86 -30.75 -1.54
C LEU A 29 -14.18 -30.76 -0.16
N THR A 30 -14.97 -30.73 0.91
CA THR A 30 -14.44 -30.80 2.29
C THR A 30 -13.78 -32.15 2.57
N ARG A 31 -14.38 -33.25 2.10
CA ARG A 31 -13.80 -34.60 2.24
C ARG A 31 -12.50 -34.72 1.46
N GLU A 32 -12.48 -34.23 0.23
CA GLU A 32 -11.29 -34.28 -0.61
C GLU A 32 -10.14 -33.41 -0.06
N HIS A 33 -10.43 -32.22 0.46
CA HIS A 33 -9.46 -31.36 1.14
C HIS A 33 -8.93 -32.02 2.43
N ALA A 34 -9.79 -32.70 3.19
CA ALA A 34 -9.36 -33.46 4.38
C ALA A 34 -8.41 -34.62 4.01
N ALA A 35 -8.68 -35.33 2.91
CA ALA A 35 -7.80 -36.40 2.41
C ALA A 35 -6.43 -35.85 1.94
N TYR A 36 -6.41 -34.65 1.35
CA TYR A 36 -5.16 -33.94 1.03
C TYR A 36 -4.36 -33.61 2.30
N LEU A 37 -5.00 -33.04 3.33
CA LEU A 37 -4.33 -32.74 4.60
C LEU A 37 -3.81 -34.00 5.31
N ALA A 38 -4.54 -35.12 5.20
CA ALA A 38 -4.10 -36.42 5.71
C ALA A 38 -2.91 -37.00 4.94
N GLY A 39 -2.57 -36.45 3.77
CA GLY A 39 -1.51 -36.97 2.90
C GLY A 39 -1.92 -38.22 2.12
N GLU A 40 -3.22 -38.49 2.01
CA GLU A 40 -3.79 -39.56 1.18
C GLU A 40 -3.86 -39.14 -0.31
N ARG A 41 -3.90 -37.83 -0.56
CA ARG A 41 -3.95 -37.25 -1.91
C ARG A 41 -2.77 -36.29 -2.13
N GLU A 42 -2.19 -36.34 -3.33
CA GLU A 42 -1.02 -35.51 -3.69
C GLU A 42 -1.38 -34.06 -4.00
N THR A 43 -2.57 -33.83 -4.57
CA THR A 43 -3.04 -32.50 -4.96
C THR A 43 -4.32 -32.16 -4.20
N ASP A 44 -4.37 -30.92 -3.72
CA ASP A 44 -5.59 -30.34 -3.16
C ASP A 44 -6.64 -30.18 -4.28
N VAL A 45 -7.90 -30.00 -3.90
CA VAL A 45 -9.00 -29.91 -4.85
C VAL A 45 -8.83 -28.68 -5.73
N GLY A 46 -8.46 -28.92 -6.99
CA GLY A 46 -8.52 -27.93 -8.06
C GLY A 46 -9.97 -27.59 -8.33
N LEU A 47 -10.47 -26.53 -7.70
CA LEU A 47 -11.78 -25.97 -8.02
C LEU A 47 -11.65 -25.21 -9.35
N ASP A 48 -12.24 -25.77 -10.40
CA ASP A 48 -12.28 -25.18 -11.74
C ASP A 48 -12.75 -23.72 -11.64
N GLY A 49 -11.83 -22.78 -11.91
CA GLY A 49 -12.02 -21.34 -11.72
C GLY A 49 -10.85 -20.64 -11.03
N ASP A 50 -9.95 -21.39 -10.37
CA ASP A 50 -8.68 -20.85 -9.89
C ASP A 50 -7.69 -20.80 -11.08
N ALA A 51 -7.90 -19.83 -11.97
CA ALA A 51 -6.74 -19.16 -12.54
C ALA A 51 -5.97 -18.67 -11.32
N THR A 52 -4.95 -19.44 -10.89
CA THR A 52 -3.88 -18.92 -10.05
C THR A 52 -3.57 -17.56 -10.64
N PRO A 53 -3.81 -16.43 -9.94
CA PRO A 53 -3.33 -15.18 -10.48
C PRO A 53 -1.82 -15.41 -10.62
N ALA A 54 -1.35 -15.50 -11.88
CA ALA A 54 0.07 -15.42 -12.22
C ALA A 54 0.65 -14.36 -11.29
N PRO A 55 1.81 -14.60 -10.62
CA PRO A 55 2.28 -13.72 -9.55
C PRO A 55 2.28 -12.29 -10.07
N ALA A 56 1.20 -11.56 -9.75
CA ALA A 56 0.99 -10.24 -10.24
C ALA A 56 2.06 -9.46 -9.51
N SER A 57 3.10 -9.09 -10.26
CA SER A 57 4.30 -8.41 -9.81
C SER A 57 4.06 -7.73 -8.49
N ALA A 58 4.63 -8.31 -7.43
CA ALA A 58 4.37 -7.99 -6.05
C ALA A 58 4.32 -6.47 -5.85
N SER A 59 3.12 -5.90 -5.88
CA SER A 59 2.88 -4.64 -5.20
C SER A 59 3.05 -5.00 -3.73
N THR A 60 4.24 -4.70 -3.23
CA THR A 60 4.66 -4.95 -1.86
C THR A 60 3.83 -4.04 -0.96
N ARG A 61 2.59 -4.43 -0.71
CA ARG A 61 1.72 -3.78 0.26
C ARG A 61 1.45 -4.81 1.35
N PRO A 62 2.06 -4.67 2.53
CA PRO A 62 1.90 -5.65 3.59
C PRO A 62 0.45 -5.60 4.10
N ALA A 63 -0.36 -6.55 3.63
CA ALA A 63 -1.63 -6.90 4.25
C ALA A 63 -1.32 -7.54 5.60
N GLY A 64 -1.57 -6.79 6.68
CA GLY A 64 -1.37 -7.29 8.05
C GLY A 64 -0.57 -6.38 8.98
N ARG A 65 -0.26 -5.12 8.62
CA ARG A 65 0.26 -4.20 9.63
C ARG A 65 -0.87 -3.87 10.62
N PRO A 66 -0.69 -4.08 11.94
CA PRO A 66 -1.61 -3.49 12.92
C PRO A 66 -1.68 -1.99 12.69
N PRO A 67 -2.77 -1.28 13.08
CA PRO A 67 -2.78 0.17 13.01
C PRO A 67 -1.52 0.65 13.72
N LEU A 68 -0.60 1.31 12.98
CA LEU A 68 0.61 1.87 13.56
C LEU A 68 0.13 2.92 14.54
N MET A 69 0.06 2.55 15.82
CA MET A 69 -0.13 3.52 16.87
C MET A 69 0.99 4.55 16.70
N PRO A 70 0.67 5.86 16.70
CA PRO A 70 1.72 6.86 16.60
C PRO A 70 2.73 6.60 17.71
N PRO A 71 4.05 6.70 17.42
CA PRO A 71 5.07 6.48 18.43
C PRO A 71 4.78 7.39 19.62
N ILE A 72 4.82 6.83 20.83
CA ILE A 72 4.47 7.53 22.08
C ILE A 72 5.76 7.92 22.81
N GLY A 73 5.71 9.01 23.59
CA GLY A 73 6.81 9.41 24.46
C GLY A 73 8.03 9.94 23.69
N LYS A 74 9.22 9.40 24.00
CA LYS A 74 10.50 9.89 23.49
C LYS A 74 10.57 9.86 21.96
N ASP A 75 10.10 8.78 21.34
CA ASP A 75 10.12 8.62 19.88
C ASP A 75 9.21 9.64 19.18
N ALA A 76 8.07 9.96 19.79
CA ALA A 76 7.17 11.01 19.29
C ALA A 76 7.86 12.38 19.25
N SER A 77 8.56 12.70 20.35
CA SER A 77 9.26 13.97 20.51
C SER A 77 10.43 14.09 19.52
N TYR A 78 11.18 13.00 19.33
CA TYR A 78 12.28 12.93 18.38
C TYR A 78 11.80 13.16 16.94
N LEU A 79 10.75 12.44 16.51
CA LEU A 79 10.20 12.61 15.16
C LEU A 79 9.59 13.99 14.94
N ARG A 80 9.06 14.64 15.97
CA ARG A 80 8.57 16.02 15.88
C ARG A 80 9.72 17.01 15.71
N ALA A 81 10.80 16.84 16.48
CA ALA A 81 12.00 17.66 16.37
C ALA A 81 12.66 17.51 15.00
N GLN A 82 12.78 16.28 14.50
CA GLN A 82 13.35 16.00 13.20
C GLN A 82 12.53 16.61 12.06
N ARG A 83 11.19 16.49 12.09
CA ARG A 83 10.31 17.13 11.12
C ARG A 83 10.43 18.67 11.14
N ARG A 84 10.60 19.27 12.33
CA ARG A 84 10.82 20.70 12.47
C ARG A 84 12.15 21.14 11.83
N LEU A 85 13.22 20.39 12.05
CA LEU A 85 14.52 20.67 11.44
C LEU A 85 14.45 20.63 9.91
N ILE A 86 13.84 19.58 9.36
CA ILE A 86 13.66 19.43 7.90
C ILE A 86 12.86 20.61 7.34
N SER A 87 11.76 21.00 8.00
CA SER A 87 10.95 22.14 7.56
C SER A 87 11.73 23.47 7.60
N GLN A 88 12.56 23.69 8.61
CA GLN A 88 13.41 24.88 8.68
C GLN A 88 14.45 24.92 7.56
N GLN A 89 15.08 23.79 7.25
CA GLN A 89 16.01 23.68 6.13
C GLN A 89 15.31 23.99 4.80
N GLN A 90 14.13 23.42 4.58
CA GLN A 90 13.32 23.69 3.39
C GLN A 90 12.94 25.17 3.28
N ARG A 91 12.55 25.82 4.39
CA ARG A 91 12.26 27.27 4.41
C ARG A 91 13.49 28.11 4.13
N ALA A 92 14.66 27.74 4.66
CA ALA A 92 15.90 28.45 4.39
C ALA A 92 16.31 28.32 2.92
N VAL A 93 16.14 27.14 2.31
CA VAL A 93 16.36 26.94 0.87
C VAL A 93 15.38 27.76 0.05
N ALA A 94 14.08 27.71 0.38
CA ALA A 94 13.05 28.48 -0.32
C ALA A 94 13.25 30.00 -0.18
N ALA A 95 13.71 30.48 0.98
CA ALA A 95 14.04 31.90 1.17
C ALA A 95 15.24 32.31 0.31
N LYS A 96 16.26 31.46 0.18
CA LYS A 96 17.41 31.71 -0.71
C LYS A 96 17.01 31.71 -2.18
N THR A 97 16.14 30.79 -2.60
CA THR A 97 15.65 30.76 -3.99
C THR A 97 14.70 31.92 -4.29
N LEU A 98 13.85 32.31 -3.34
CA LEU A 98 12.96 33.48 -3.48
C LEU A 98 13.75 34.79 -3.48
N ALA A 99 14.78 34.94 -2.64
CA ALA A 99 15.67 36.10 -2.64
C ALA A 99 16.47 36.23 -3.95
N GLY A 100 16.76 35.12 -4.63
CA GLY A 100 17.31 35.12 -5.99
C GLY A 100 16.26 35.32 -7.09
N SER A 101 14.97 35.16 -6.79
CA SER A 101 13.84 35.32 -7.71
C SER A 101 13.25 36.73 -7.63
N GLY A 102 14.12 37.73 -7.57
CA GLY A 102 13.72 39.13 -7.82
C GLY A 102 13.42 39.29 -9.31
N LYS A 103 12.15 39.14 -9.71
CA LYS A 103 11.68 39.66 -11.00
C LYS A 103 11.99 41.17 -11.02
N LYS A 104 13.06 41.58 -11.71
CA LYS A 104 13.23 42.98 -12.10
C LYS A 104 12.02 43.36 -12.94
N ARG A 105 11.10 44.13 -12.38
CA ARG A 105 10.11 44.83 -13.19
C ARG A 105 10.90 45.87 -13.99
N LEU A 106 11.05 45.65 -15.30
CA LEU A 106 11.38 46.74 -16.20
C LEU A 106 10.24 47.76 -16.05
N ALA A 107 10.53 48.87 -15.39
CA ALA A 107 9.67 50.03 -15.43
C ALA A 107 9.64 50.50 -16.89
N TYR A 108 8.49 50.39 -17.54
CA TYR A 108 8.25 51.12 -18.77
C TYR A 108 8.22 52.62 -18.38
N ALA A 109 9.27 53.35 -18.77
CA ALA A 109 9.24 54.80 -18.79
C ALA A 109 8.13 55.22 -19.77
N LYS A 110 7.23 56.10 -19.33
CA LYS A 110 6.33 56.80 -20.25
C LYS A 110 7.17 57.79 -21.05
N PRO A 111 7.00 57.92 -22.38
CA PRO A 111 7.43 59.14 -23.04
C PRO A 111 6.47 60.26 -22.62
N ASP A 112 7.04 61.29 -21.99
CA ASP A 112 6.43 62.61 -21.98
C ASP A 112 6.49 63.11 -23.43
N GLU A 113 5.36 63.11 -24.13
CA GLU A 113 5.18 64.03 -25.24
C GLU A 113 4.31 65.16 -24.69
N GLU A 114 5.00 66.27 -24.39
CA GLU A 114 4.42 67.55 -24.05
C GLU A 114 3.55 68.04 -25.21
N GLU A 115 2.28 68.25 -24.88
CA GLU A 115 1.41 69.21 -25.54
C GLU A 115 2.00 70.61 -25.23
N ASP A 116 2.51 71.33 -26.23
CA ASP A 116 2.50 72.81 -26.23
C ASP A 116 2.79 73.39 -27.64
N ASP A 117 1.90 74.33 -28.00
CA ASP A 117 1.81 75.30 -29.11
C ASP A 117 1.50 74.87 -30.57
#